data_AF-A0A699XNP6-F1
#
_entry.id   AF-A0A699XNP6-F1
#
_cell.length_a   1.000
_cell.length_b   1.000
_cell.length_c   1.000
_cell.angle_alpha   90.00
_cell.angle_beta   90.00
_cell.angle_gamma   90.00
#
_symmetry.space_group_name_H-M   'P 1'
#
loop_
_entity.id
_entity.type
_entity.pdbx_description
1 polymer ?
#
loop_
_entity_poly.entity_id
_entity_poly.type
_entity_poly.pdbx_seq_one_letter_code
_entity_poly.pdbx_strand_id
1 'polypeptide(L)' 'MATAAVKHEKQELAAPTLSETMKAVQQHAFGGPEVLRYEDAPVPALQAGEVLVRVHAVSL' A
#
# COMPACT_ATOMS: atom_id res chain seq x y z
N MET A 1 -13.36 -8.03 38.65
CA MET A 1 -12.56 -7.06 37.88
C MET A 1 -11.84 -7.84 36.79
N ALA A 2 -12.12 -7.51 35.53
CA ALA A 2 -11.95 -8.41 34.40
C ALA A 2 -10.51 -8.49 33.88
N THR A 3 -10.02 -9.71 33.74
CA THR A 3 -8.80 -10.08 33.02
C THR A 3 -9.12 -10.09 31.52
N ALA A 4 -8.61 -9.13 30.76
CA ALA A 4 -8.75 -9.13 29.30
C ALA A 4 -7.57 -9.91 28.68
N ALA A 5 -7.87 -11.13 28.21
CA ALA A 5 -6.95 -11.92 27.40
C ALA A 5 -6.80 -11.25 26.02
N VAL A 6 -5.61 -10.74 25.74
CA VAL A 6 -5.24 -10.30 24.38
C VAL A 6 -5.08 -11.56 23.54
N LYS A 7 -6.13 -11.89 22.76
CA LYS A 7 -6.02 -12.87 21.69
C LYS A 7 -5.07 -12.31 20.64
N HIS A 8 -3.87 -12.85 20.56
CA HIS A 8 -3.07 -12.77 19.34
C HIS A 8 -3.77 -13.61 18.28
N GLU A 9 -4.73 -12.99 17.61
CA GLU A 9 -5.36 -13.52 16.41
C GLU A 9 -4.29 -13.49 15.32
N LYS A 10 -3.76 -14.67 15.02
CA LYS A 10 -2.85 -14.92 13.90
C LYS A 10 -3.60 -14.44 12.67
N GLN A 11 -3.27 -13.25 12.18
CA GLN A 11 -3.90 -12.69 10.99
C GLN A 11 -3.44 -13.56 9.82
N GLU A 12 -4.24 -14.58 9.54
CA GLU A 12 -4.14 -15.41 8.34
C GLU A 12 -4.05 -14.43 7.17
N LEU A 13 -2.97 -14.53 6.39
CA LEU A 13 -2.75 -13.69 5.22
C LEU A 13 -3.70 -14.16 4.10
N ALA A 14 -5.01 -14.07 4.35
CA ALA A 14 -5.99 -13.98 3.29
C ALA A 14 -5.51 -12.84 2.40
N ALA A 15 -5.29 -13.11 1.12
CA ALA A 15 -4.84 -12.11 0.17
C ALA A 15 -5.65 -10.83 0.43
N PRO A 16 -4.99 -9.69 0.73
CA PRO A 16 -5.71 -8.48 1.09
C PRO A 16 -6.71 -8.20 -0.02
N THR A 17 -7.97 -7.97 0.31
CA THR A 17 -8.95 -7.46 -0.65
C THR A 17 -8.34 -6.21 -1.27
N LEU A 18 -7.88 -6.34 -2.52
CA LEU A 18 -7.17 -5.27 -3.20
C LEU A 18 -8.18 -4.16 -3.47
N SER A 19 -7.95 -2.99 -2.89
CA SER A 19 -8.63 -1.77 -3.31
C SER A 19 -8.32 -1.54 -4.80
N GLU A 20 -9.26 -0.97 -5.56
CA GLU A 20 -9.03 -0.65 -6.98
C GLU A 20 -7.88 0.36 -7.15
N THR A 21 -7.64 1.18 -6.14
CA THR A 21 -6.60 2.21 -6.12
C THR A 21 -5.70 2.11 -4.88
N MET A 22 -4.51 2.70 -5.01
CA MET A 22 -3.51 2.89 -3.95
C MET A 22 -3.07 4.36 -3.93
N LYS A 23 -2.58 4.83 -2.78
CA LYS A 23 -1.94 6.15 -2.71
C LYS A 23 -0.52 6.10 -3.28
N ALA A 24 -0.22 7.02 -4.19
CA ALA A 24 1.07 7.14 -4.85
C ALA A 24 1.52 8.61 -4.95
N VAL A 25 2.83 8.82 -5.02
CA VAL A 25 3.41 10.11 -5.43
C VAL A 25 3.67 10.04 -6.93
N GLN A 26 2.92 10.78 -7.75
CA GLN A 26 3.05 10.79 -9.21
C GLN A 26 3.63 12.10 -9.74
N GLN A 27 4.45 11.99 -10.79
CA GLN A 27 4.97 13.11 -11.56
C GLN A 27 4.25 13.19 -12.90
N HIS A 28 3.62 14.33 -13.18
CA HIS A 28 2.89 14.56 -14.44
C HIS A 28 3.60 15.55 -15.39
N ALA A 29 4.62 16.25 -14.89
CA ALA A 29 5.43 17.20 -15.64
C ALA A 29 6.87 17.23 -15.10
N PHE A 30 7.82 17.66 -15.94
CA PHE A 30 9.19 17.90 -15.50
C PHE A 30 9.28 19.17 -14.63
N GLY A 31 10.07 19.14 -13.58
CA GLY A 31 10.25 20.25 -12.64
C GLY A 31 10.89 19.80 -11.32
N GLY A 32 10.88 20.67 -10.32
CA GLY A 32 11.28 20.33 -8.96
C GLY A 32 10.19 19.58 -8.20
N PRO A 33 10.34 19.34 -6.88
CA PRO A 33 9.39 18.57 -6.07
C PRO A 33 7.94 19.06 -6.11
N GLU A 34 7.72 20.33 -6.47
CA GLU A 34 6.40 20.94 -6.65
C GLU A 34 5.52 20.26 -7.72
N VAL A 35 6.13 19.50 -8.64
CA VAL A 35 5.38 18.75 -9.68
C VAL A 35 4.88 17.39 -9.18
N LEU A 36 5.29 16.96 -7.99
CA LEU A 36 4.88 15.69 -7.38
C LEU A 36 3.50 15.84 -6.72
N ARG A 37 2.61 14.88 -7.00
CA ARG A 37 1.26 14.86 -6.45
C ARG A 37 1.01 13.58 -5.66
N TYR A 38 0.48 13.73 -4.45
CA TYR A 38 0.00 12.60 -3.66
C TYR A 38 -1.47 12.33 -3.98
N GLU A 39 -1.74 11.23 -4.69
CA GLU A 39 -3.05 10.94 -5.27
C GLU A 39 -3.34 9.43 -5.31
N ASP A 40 -4.58 9.07 -5.62
CA ASP A 40 -4.97 7.69 -5.87
C ASP A 40 -4.56 7.28 -7.29
N ALA A 41 -3.84 6.16 -7.41
CA ALA A 41 -3.44 5.52 -8.65
C ALA A 41 -4.01 4.09 -8.69
N PRO A 42 -4.31 3.51 -9.87
CA PRO A 42 -4.80 2.15 -9.96
C PRO A 42 -3.78 1.15 -9.42
N VAL A 43 -4.24 0.12 -8.70
CA VAL A 43 -3.37 -0.99 -8.30
C VAL A 43 -2.95 -1.76 -9.57
N PRO A 44 -1.64 -2.02 -9.78
CA PRO A 44 -1.18 -2.70 -10.98
C PRO A 44 -1.63 -4.16 -11.02
N ALA A 45 -1.92 -4.67 -12.23
CA ALA A 45 -2.24 -6.06 -12.46
C ALA A 45 -0.96 -6.92 -12.50
N LEU A 46 -0.85 -7.88 -11.58
CA LEU A 46 0.31 -8.76 -11.48
C LEU A 46 0.41 -9.73 -12.67
N GLN A 47 1.62 -9.86 -13.21
CA GLN A 47 1.98 -10.88 -14.18
C GLN A 47 2.63 -12.11 -13.50
N ALA A 48 2.81 -13.18 -14.28
CA ALA A 48 3.48 -14.38 -13.80
C ALA A 48 4.92 -14.05 -13.34
N GLY A 49 5.24 -14.38 -12.09
CA GLY A 49 6.55 -14.11 -11.48
C GLY A 49 6.66 -12.75 -10.78
N GLU A 50 5.62 -11.92 -10.80
CA GLU A 50 5.58 -10.66 -10.06
C GLU A 50 4.93 -10.81 -8.68
N VAL A 51 5.23 -9.87 -7.79
CA VAL A 51 4.63 -9.79 -6.46
C VAL A 51 4.17 -8.36 -6.19
N LEU A 52 3.04 -8.22 -5.49
CA LEU A 52 2.58 -6.92 -4.99
C LEU A 52 3.07 -6.72 -3.56
N VAL A 53 3.75 -5.61 -3.32
CA VAL A 53 4.33 -5.28 -2.00
C VAL A 53 3.53 -4.14 -1.36
N ARG A 54 3.10 -4.34 -0.10
CA ARG A 54 2.59 -3.25 0.73
C ARG A 54 3.75 -2.46 1.32
N VAL A 55 4.00 -1.28 0.78
CA VAL A 55 5.08 -0.40 1.22
C VAL A 55 4.74 0.22 2.58
N HIS A 56 5.62 0.06 3.57
CA HIS A 56 5.46 0.63 4.91
C HIS A 56 6.23 1.94 5.11
N ALA A 57 7.38 2.08 4.47
CA ALA A 57 8.23 3.26 4.54
C ALA A 57 9.08 3.38 3.27
N VAL A 58 9.46 4.61 2.93
CA VAL A 58 10.38 4.96 1.84
C VAL A 58 11.27 6.13 2.27
N SER A 59 12.40 6.30 1.60
CA SER A 59 13.30 7.45 1.76
C SER A 59 13.65 8.03 0.39
N LEU A 60 13.98 9.32 0.35
CA LEU A 60 14.45 10.03 -0.84
C LEU A 60 15.96 10.25 -0.78
#